data_AF-A0A3P8KHG5-F1
#
_entry.id   AF-A0A3P8KHG5-F1
#
_cell.length_a   1.000
_cell.length_b   1.000
_cell.length_c   1.000
_cell.angle_alpha   90.00
_cell.angle_beta   90.00
_cell.angle_gamma   90.00
#
_symmetry.space_group_name_H-M   'P 1'
#
loop_
_entity.id
_entity.type
_entity.pdbx_description
1 polymer ?
#
loop_
_entity_poly.entity_id
_entity_poly.type
_entity_poly.pdbx_seq_one_letter_code
_entity_poly.pdbx_strand_id
1 'polypeptide(L)'
;MVVQGDEFAMLSTWLVSPTSASARAASFRPEVEIDGARTRVLVEQTTAVDPSRLGDVVGRLGFDELRAVDAALCAVLDLRR
;
A
#
# COMPACT_ATOMS: atom_id res chain seq x y z
N MET A 1 -5.12 0.14 -0.05
CA MET A 1 -4.31 1.37 -0.10
C MET A 1 -3.77 1.53 -1.50
N VAL A 2 -3.90 2.72 -2.09
CA VAL A 2 -3.30 3.02 -3.40
C VAL A 2 -1.79 3.17 -3.21
N VAL A 3 -1.01 2.42 -3.99
CA VAL A 3 0.47 2.45 -3.98
C VAL A 3 1.04 2.98 -5.30
N GLN A 4 0.15 3.43 -6.19
CA GLN A 4 0.49 4.07 -7.45
C GLN A 4 0.83 5.55 -7.24
N GLY A 5 1.82 6.06 -7.98
CA GLY A 5 2.13 7.49 -8.01
C GLY A 5 0.96 8.32 -8.55
N ASP A 6 0.73 9.49 -7.94
CA ASP A 6 -0.35 10.40 -8.30
C ASP A 6 -0.25 10.86 -9.78
N GLU A 7 0.96 10.91 -10.34
CA GLU A 7 1.22 11.24 -11.75
C GLU A 7 0.64 10.22 -12.74
N PHE A 8 0.26 9.02 -12.27
CA PHE A 8 -0.36 7.97 -13.09
C PHE A 8 -1.87 7.84 -12.84
N ALA A 9 -2.50 8.79 -12.15
CA ALA A 9 -3.92 8.73 -11.80
C ALA A 9 -4.86 8.65 -13.03
N MET A 10 -4.42 9.08 -14.21
CA MET A 10 -5.19 9.00 -15.47
C MET A 10 -5.30 7.58 -16.05
N LEU A 11 -4.62 6.58 -15.49
CA LEU A 11 -4.72 5.19 -15.94
C LEU A 11 -6.09 4.58 -15.57
N SER A 12 -6.55 3.62 -16.38
CA SER A 12 -7.85 2.95 -16.19
C SER A 12 -7.88 1.97 -15.01
N THR A 13 -6.72 1.60 -14.48
CA THR A 13 -6.59 0.76 -13.28
C THR A 13 -5.51 1.34 -12.38
N TRP A 14 -5.69 1.22 -11.07
CA TRP A 14 -4.74 1.69 -10.07
C TRP A 14 -4.16 0.51 -9.31
N LEU A 15 -2.86 0.58 -9.03
CA LEU A 15 -2.18 -0.38 -8.15
C LEU A 15 -2.58 -0.14 -6.70
N VAL A 16 -3.12 -1.17 -6.06
CA VAL A 16 -3.50 -1.16 -4.65
C VAL A 16 -2.87 -2.32 -3.90
N SER A 17 -2.42 -2.05 -2.68
CA SER A 17 -2.06 -3.07 -1.71
C SER A 17 -3.17 -3.19 -0.66
N PRO A 18 -3.71 -4.39 -0.39
CA PRO A 18 -4.63 -4.60 0.73
C PRO A 18 -3.92 -4.44 2.08
N THR A 19 -4.71 -4.25 3.13
CA THR A 19 -4.23 -4.20 4.52
C THR A 19 -4.97 -5.22 5.38
N SER A 20 -4.32 -5.68 6.46
CA SER A 20 -4.97 -6.59 7.42
C SER A 20 -4.40 -6.41 8.83
N ALA A 21 -5.30 -6.21 9.79
CA ALA A 21 -4.97 -6.13 11.22
C ALA A 21 -4.56 -7.49 11.82
N SER A 22 -4.98 -8.60 11.19
CA SER A 22 -4.71 -9.97 11.66
C SER A 22 -3.51 -10.62 10.97
N ALA A 23 -2.94 -9.98 9.95
CA ALA A 23 -1.79 -10.53 9.25
C ALA A 23 -0.57 -10.65 10.17
N ARG A 24 0.19 -11.74 10.02
CA ARG A 24 1.45 -11.93 10.73
C ARG A 24 2.50 -10.91 10.29
N ALA A 25 3.32 -10.46 11.22
CA ALA A 25 4.47 -9.61 10.93
C ALA A 25 5.44 -10.29 9.96
N ALA A 26 6.00 -9.51 9.05
CA ALA A 26 7.07 -9.89 8.14
C ALA A 26 7.87 -8.63 7.80
N SER A 27 9.14 -8.79 7.43
CA SER A 27 10.01 -7.65 7.06
C SER A 27 9.45 -6.81 5.90
N PHE A 28 8.65 -7.43 5.03
CA PHE A 28 7.98 -6.79 3.89
C PHE A 28 6.51 -6.44 4.16
N ARG A 29 6.01 -6.54 5.39
CA ARG A 29 4.65 -6.14 5.77
C ARG A 29 4.70 -4.96 6.74
N PRO A 30 4.97 -3.75 6.25
CA PRO A 30 5.06 -2.57 7.10
C PRO A 30 3.72 -2.32 7.78
N GLU A 31 3.78 -1.79 8.98
CA GLU A 31 2.62 -1.41 9.76
C GLU A 31 2.31 0.06 9.53
N VAL A 32 1.04 0.38 9.36
CA VAL A 32 0.52 1.73 9.15
C VAL A 32 -0.68 1.95 10.06
N GLU A 33 -1.01 3.20 10.33
CA GLU A 33 -2.22 3.59 11.04
C GLU A 33 -3.30 4.08 10.07
N ILE A 34 -4.51 3.53 10.16
CA ILE A 34 -5.68 3.98 9.40
C ILE A 34 -6.79 4.20 10.42
N ASP A 35 -7.33 5.41 10.48
CA ASP A 35 -8.39 5.80 11.43
C ASP A 35 -8.07 5.43 12.89
N GLY A 36 -6.81 5.60 13.31
CA GLY A 36 -6.33 5.26 14.66
C GLY A 36 -6.12 3.75 14.90
N ALA A 37 -6.31 2.90 13.90
CA ALA A 37 -6.12 1.46 13.99
C ALA A 37 -4.86 1.03 13.22
N ARG A 38 -3.98 0.29 13.91
CA ARG A 38 -2.77 -0.28 13.29
C ARG A 38 -3.13 -1.48 12.42
N THR A 39 -2.63 -1.49 11.20
CA THR A 39 -2.84 -2.56 10.23
C THR A 39 -1.55 -2.81 9.43
N ARG A 40 -1.40 -4.01 8.87
CA ARG A 40 -0.22 -4.34 8.05
C ARG A 40 -0.55 -4.23 6.58
N VAL A 41 0.33 -3.60 5.82
CA VAL A 41 0.23 -3.52 4.35
C VAL A 41 0.75 -4.84 3.77
N LEU A 42 -0.08 -5.51 2.98
CA LEU A 42 0.23 -6.80 2.36
C LEU A 42 0.77 -6.57 0.95
N VAL A 43 1.98 -6.00 0.85
CA VAL A 43 2.54 -5.56 -0.44
C VAL A 43 2.73 -6.72 -1.43
N GLU A 44 2.86 -7.97 -0.92
CA GLU A 44 2.89 -9.19 -1.72
C GLU A 44 1.55 -9.56 -2.38
N GLN A 45 0.48 -8.86 -2.01
CA GLN A 45 -0.86 -8.97 -2.60
C GLN A 45 -1.23 -7.72 -3.41
N THR A 46 -0.25 -6.90 -3.80
CA THR A 46 -0.50 -5.73 -4.65
C THR A 46 -1.15 -6.16 -5.96
N THR A 47 -2.24 -5.49 -6.34
CA THR A 47 -3.04 -5.83 -7.52
C THR A 47 -3.57 -4.57 -8.20
N ALA A 48 -3.88 -4.68 -9.49
CA ALA A 48 -4.54 -3.61 -10.23
C ALA A 48 -6.06 -3.71 -10.05
N VAL A 49 -6.71 -2.59 -9.73
CA VAL A 49 -8.17 -2.50 -9.61
C VAL A 49 -8.73 -1.33 -10.38
N ASP A 50 -9.99 -1.44 -10.81
CA ASP A 50 -10.76 -0.31 -11.31
C ASP A 50 -11.00 0.70 -10.15
N PRO A 51 -10.62 1.98 -10.30
CA PRO A 51 -10.78 2.99 -9.26
C PRO A 51 -12.25 3.20 -8.83
N SER A 52 -13.22 2.92 -9.71
CA SER A 52 -14.65 3.02 -9.37
C SER A 52 -15.11 2.00 -8.32
N ARG A 53 -14.29 0.98 -8.04
CA ARG A 53 -14.53 -0.02 -6.98
C ARG A 53 -13.92 0.38 -5.64
N LEU A 54 -13.19 1.48 -5.58
CA LEU A 54 -12.65 2.02 -4.34
C LEU A 54 -13.72 2.85 -3.63
N GLY A 55 -13.75 2.72 -2.30
CA GLY A 55 -14.58 3.58 -1.45
C GLY A 55 -13.91 4.93 -1.21
N ASP A 56 -14.33 5.59 -0.13
CA ASP A 56 -13.81 6.90 0.24
C ASP A 56 -12.32 6.89 0.58
N VAL A 57 -11.66 8.02 0.29
CA VAL A 57 -10.28 8.25 0.72
C VAL A 57 -10.28 8.62 2.19
N VAL A 58 -9.71 7.75 3.03
CA VAL A 58 -9.67 7.93 4.50
C VAL A 58 -8.37 8.60 5.00
N GLY A 59 -7.37 8.78 4.14
CA GLY A 59 -6.11 9.43 4.52
C GLY A 59 -4.96 9.19 3.54
N ARG A 60 -3.79 9.72 3.89
CA ARG A 60 -2.51 9.48 3.22
C ARG A 60 -1.50 9.01 4.25
N LEU A 61 -0.52 8.21 3.80
CA LEU A 61 0.57 7.77 4.66
C LEU A 61 1.41 8.96 5.13
N GLY A 62 1.89 8.87 6.37
CA GLY A 62 2.97 9.72 6.86
C GLY A 62 4.30 9.41 6.16
N PHE A 63 5.31 10.24 6.40
CA PHE A 63 6.62 10.11 5.75
C PHE A 63 7.28 8.75 6.01
N ASP A 64 7.34 8.32 7.28
CA ASP A 64 8.00 7.06 7.65
C ASP A 64 7.23 5.83 7.15
N GLU A 65 5.90 5.89 7.19
CA GLU A 65 5.03 4.84 6.66
C GLU A 65 5.22 4.70 5.14
N LEU A 66 5.24 5.81 4.41
CA LEU A 66 5.49 5.82 2.97
C LEU A 66 6.86 5.20 2.65
N ARG A 67 7.92 5.61 3.37
CA ARG A 67 9.26 5.03 3.17
C ARG A 67 9.32 3.53 3.46
N ALA A 68 8.58 3.07 4.46
CA ALA A 68 8.49 1.66 4.80
C ALA A 68 7.73 0.86 3.73
N VAL A 69 6.64 1.40 3.19
CA VAL A 69 5.89 0.81 2.08
C VAL A 69 6.73 0.73 0.80
N ASP A 70 7.45 1.80 0.45
CA ASP A 70 8.38 1.80 -0.70
C ASP A 70 9.47 0.72 -0.54
N ALA A 71 10.07 0.61 0.65
CA ALA A 71 11.08 -0.41 0.93
C ALA A 71 10.52 -1.82 0.79
N ALA A 72 9.31 -2.05 1.26
CA ALA A 72 8.63 -3.33 1.19
C ALA A 72 8.26 -3.72 -0.24
N LEU A 73 7.77 -2.75 -1.05
CA LEU A 73 7.50 -2.96 -2.48
C LEU A 73 8.78 -3.29 -3.24
N CYS A 74 9.87 -2.55 -3.02
CA CYS A 74 11.18 -2.88 -3.59
C CYS A 74 11.64 -4.29 -3.22
N ALA A 75 11.48 -4.69 -1.96
CA ALA A 75 11.92 -6.00 -1.48
C ALA A 75 11.14 -7.16 -2.12
N VAL A 76 9.81 -7.05 -2.23
CA VAL A 76 8.98 -8.11 -2.82
C VAL A 76 9.14 -8.21 -4.33
N LEU A 77 9.39 -7.09 -5.00
CA LEU A 77 9.58 -7.03 -6.44
C LEU A 77 11.04 -7.25 -6.88
N ASP A 78 11.94 -7.52 -5.94
CA ASP A 78 13.39 -7.65 -6.16
C ASP A 78 13.99 -6.47 -6.96
N LEU A 79 13.54 -5.25 -6.63
CA LEU A 79 14.01 -4.04 -7.28
C LEU A 79 15.30 -3.56 -6.61
N ARG A 80 16.34 -3.40 -7.43
CA ARG A 80 17.58 -2.76 -7.02
C ARG A 80 17.33 -1.27 -6.75
N ARG A 81 17.75 -0.81 -5.57
CA ARG A 81 17.78 0.61 -5.21
C ARG A 81 19.00 1.30 -5.80
#